data_AF-A0A149TUA4-F1
#
_entry.id   AF-A0A149TUA4-F1
#
_cell.length_a   1.000
_cell.length_b   1.000
_cell.length_c   1.000
_cell.angle_alpha   90.00
_cell.angle_beta   90.00
_cell.angle_gamma   90.00
#
_symmetry.space_group_name_H-M   'P 1'
#
loop_
_entity.id
_entity.type
_entity.pdbx_description
1 polymer ?
#
loop_
_entity_poly.entity_id
_entity_poly.type
_entity_poly.pdbx_seq_one_letter_code
_entity_poly.pdbx_strand_id
1 'polypeptide(L)'
;MTVFLIGFSTHISCQAHAEDLRAFTDYAGAIGEIPIGMTVFVSGNKIADGSHYYYRKYLKDIPLTGTAGTELHLTEPGGGVFVLHYVDNNSSPVTAENSTGLAGTWSGNGHTLPVKLDLQSGGSYILGRRYADITNKSDAQFEEPIKGFYYATIGGRPADAARFVAFPLRVNTGSPKPLMIHNASELQQKWKSIFSPAWLKALAAASPHDLSTTKGQAMIGAGLAFFGDDGLEVVNAIP
;
A
#
# COMPACT_ATOMS: atom_id res chain seq x y z
N MET A 1 20.02 -18.63 67.75
CA MET A 1 20.38 -17.68 66.69
C MET A 1 20.12 -18.39 65.37
N THR A 2 18.96 -18.13 64.79
CA THR A 2 18.39 -18.92 63.68
C THR A 2 18.39 -18.04 62.44
N VAL A 3 19.17 -18.41 61.42
CA VAL A 3 19.28 -17.67 60.16
C VAL A 3 18.21 -18.20 59.21
N PHE A 4 17.24 -17.36 58.86
CA PHE A 4 16.26 -17.60 57.81
C PHE A 4 16.86 -17.13 56.46
N LEU A 5 17.08 -18.04 55.52
CA LEU A 5 17.36 -17.70 54.12
C LEU A 5 16.03 -17.47 53.39
N ILE A 6 15.77 -16.22 53.01
CA ILE A 6 14.67 -15.85 52.12
C ILE A 6 15.20 -15.97 50.69
N GLY A 7 14.72 -16.99 49.97
CA GLY A 7 14.97 -17.15 48.54
C GLY A 7 14.17 -16.12 47.75
N PHE A 8 14.86 -15.22 47.05
CA PHE A 8 14.24 -14.33 46.08
C PHE A 8 13.89 -15.12 44.82
N SER A 9 12.60 -15.32 44.59
CA SER A 9 12.07 -15.72 43.29
C SER A 9 12.30 -14.58 42.30
N THR A 10 13.30 -14.73 41.42
CA THR A 10 13.44 -13.84 40.26
C THR A 10 12.30 -14.12 39.31
N HIS A 11 11.28 -13.28 39.33
CA HIS A 11 10.30 -13.20 38.25
C HIS A 11 11.06 -12.81 36.98
N ILE A 12 11.20 -13.76 36.06
CA ILE A 12 11.55 -13.48 34.68
C ILE A 12 10.34 -12.70 34.14
N SER A 13 10.40 -11.38 34.20
CA SER A 13 9.53 -10.52 33.40
C SER A 13 9.86 -10.82 31.94
N CYS A 14 9.08 -11.72 31.36
CA CYS A 14 8.94 -11.82 29.92
C CYS A 14 8.29 -10.50 29.48
N GLN A 15 9.11 -9.46 29.25
CA GLN A 15 8.71 -8.32 28.45
C GLN A 15 8.52 -8.88 27.04
N ALA A 16 7.32 -9.35 26.76
CA ALA A 16 6.81 -9.35 25.41
C ALA A 16 7.02 -7.92 24.89
N HIS A 17 7.91 -7.75 23.91
CA HIS A 17 7.92 -6.54 23.11
C HIS A 17 6.51 -6.42 22.55
N ALA A 18 5.69 -5.52 23.11
CA ALA A 18 4.47 -5.10 22.47
C ALA A 18 4.94 -4.45 21.16
N GLU A 19 4.80 -5.18 20.06
CA GLU A 19 5.12 -4.67 18.75
C GLU A 19 4.26 -3.42 18.52
N ASP A 20 4.91 -2.31 18.18
CA ASP A 20 4.29 -0.98 18.10
C ASP A 20 3.45 -0.92 16.82
N LEU A 21 2.23 -1.47 16.91
CA LEU A 21 1.22 -1.44 15.87
C LEU A 21 0.77 0.02 15.67
N ARG A 22 0.99 0.58 14.49
CA ARG A 22 0.70 1.99 14.19
C ARG A 22 -0.43 2.12 13.20
N ALA A 23 -1.39 2.98 13.49
CA ALA A 23 -2.45 3.34 12.56
C ALA A 23 -1.91 4.20 11.41
N PHE A 24 -2.32 3.89 10.20
CA PHE A 24 -1.93 4.61 8.99
C PHE A 24 -3.13 4.97 8.13
N THR A 25 -2.91 5.90 7.22
CA THR A 25 -3.84 6.22 6.13
C THR A 25 -3.07 6.33 4.82
N ASP A 26 -3.53 5.60 3.82
CA ASP A 26 -2.99 5.62 2.47
C ASP A 26 -3.81 6.55 1.58
N TYR A 27 -3.10 7.33 0.79
CA TYR A 27 -3.63 8.24 -0.18
C TYR A 27 -2.95 8.04 -1.54
N ALA A 28 -3.66 8.36 -2.61
CA ALA A 28 -3.09 8.37 -3.94
C ALA A 28 -3.64 9.52 -4.77
N GLY A 29 -2.81 10.06 -5.65
CA GLY A 29 -3.21 11.17 -6.51
C GLY A 29 -2.01 11.76 -7.20
N ALA A 30 -1.87 13.10 -7.19
CA ALA A 30 -0.79 13.76 -7.91
C ALA A 30 -0.28 15.04 -7.25
N ILE A 31 0.99 15.35 -7.56
CA ILE A 31 1.60 16.68 -7.41
C ILE A 31 1.66 17.29 -8.82
N GLY A 32 0.86 18.32 -9.09
CA GLY A 32 0.58 18.75 -10.45
C GLY A 32 0.02 17.58 -11.26
N GLU A 33 0.72 17.19 -12.32
CA GLU A 33 0.36 16.03 -13.15
C GLU A 33 1.14 14.75 -12.78
N ILE A 34 2.03 14.83 -11.77
CA ILE A 34 2.95 13.75 -11.44
C ILE A 34 2.27 12.80 -10.44
N PRO A 35 2.00 11.53 -10.79
CA PRO A 35 1.28 10.62 -9.90
C PRO A 35 2.14 10.19 -8.70
N ILE A 36 1.52 10.21 -7.52
CA ILE A 36 2.13 9.80 -6.24
C ILE A 36 1.24 8.86 -5.44
N GLY A 37 1.86 8.12 -4.53
CA GLY A 37 1.20 7.51 -3.36
C GLY A 37 1.76 8.13 -2.09
N MET A 38 0.99 8.12 -1.01
CA MET A 38 1.39 8.68 0.27
C MET A 38 0.79 7.84 1.41
N THR A 39 1.63 7.44 2.35
CA THR A 39 1.23 6.78 3.60
C THR A 39 1.54 7.72 4.76
N VAL A 40 0.53 8.02 5.56
CA VAL A 40 0.65 8.92 6.72
C VAL A 40 0.35 8.15 7.99
N PHE A 41 1.28 8.23 8.94
CA PHE A 41 1.08 7.82 10.33
C PHE A 41 0.98 9.07 11.19
N VAL A 42 -0.06 9.14 12.02
CA VAL A 42 -0.26 10.26 12.94
C VAL A 42 -0.14 9.75 14.38
N SER A 43 0.69 10.41 15.18
CA SER A 43 0.79 10.19 16.62
C SER A 43 0.57 11.51 17.35
N GLY A 44 -0.60 11.66 17.97
CA GLY A 44 -1.05 12.95 18.50
C GLY A 44 -1.19 13.99 17.39
N ASN A 45 -0.41 15.07 17.46
CA ASN A 45 -0.38 16.14 16.45
C ASN A 45 0.86 16.08 15.54
N LYS A 46 1.59 14.97 15.55
CA LYS A 46 2.83 14.79 14.79
C LYS A 46 2.69 13.72 13.72
N ILE A 47 3.38 13.93 12.62
CA ILE A 47 3.63 12.92 11.61
C ILE A 47 4.70 11.98 12.17
N ALA A 48 4.34 10.71 12.31
CA ALA A 48 5.19 9.70 12.95
C ALA A 48 6.11 9.02 11.93
N ASP A 49 7.19 8.41 12.44
CA ASP A 49 8.12 7.61 11.64
C ASP A 49 7.37 6.52 10.86
N GLY A 50 7.83 6.29 9.64
CA GLY A 50 7.17 5.43 8.67
C GLY A 50 6.27 6.19 7.71
N SER A 51 5.92 7.45 7.99
CA SER A 51 5.21 8.29 7.02
C SER A 51 6.10 8.62 5.84
N HIS A 52 5.56 8.54 4.63
CA HIS A 52 6.31 8.78 3.40
C HIS A 52 5.37 9.07 2.23
N TYR A 53 5.93 9.59 1.15
CA TYR A 53 5.31 9.56 -0.16
C TYR A 53 6.29 8.99 -1.17
N TYR A 54 5.79 8.59 -2.33
CA TYR A 54 6.62 8.14 -3.43
C TYR A 54 6.03 8.57 -4.76
N TYR A 55 6.90 8.82 -5.73
CA TYR A 55 6.49 8.95 -7.12
C TYR A 55 6.19 7.58 -7.70
N ARG A 56 5.01 7.40 -8.29
CA ARG A 56 4.59 6.09 -8.85
C ARG A 56 5.56 5.55 -9.90
N LYS A 57 6.28 6.43 -10.60
CA LYS A 57 7.31 6.04 -11.56
C LYS A 57 8.50 5.32 -10.91
N TYR A 58 8.87 5.71 -9.69
CA TYR A 58 10.09 5.26 -9.03
C TYR A 58 9.84 4.26 -7.89
N LEU A 59 8.64 4.29 -7.27
CA LEU A 59 8.25 3.41 -6.17
C LEU A 59 9.30 3.39 -5.03
N LYS A 60 9.86 4.57 -4.77
CA LYS A 60 10.88 4.78 -3.76
C LYS A 60 10.34 5.76 -2.74
N ASP A 61 10.34 5.33 -1.49
CA ASP A 61 9.88 6.12 -0.36
C ASP A 61 10.76 7.34 -0.14
N ILE A 62 10.08 8.46 0.03
CA ILE A 62 10.63 9.73 0.47
C ILE A 62 9.98 9.99 1.83
N PRO A 63 10.73 9.89 2.93
CA PRO A 63 10.16 9.96 4.26
C PRO A 63 9.58 11.36 4.51
N LEU A 64 8.50 11.41 5.29
CA LEU A 64 7.80 12.64 5.65
C LEU A 64 7.85 12.83 7.16
N THR A 65 8.05 14.08 7.56
CA THR A 65 7.95 14.53 8.95
C THR A 65 7.08 15.78 9.02
N GLY A 66 6.64 16.18 10.22
CA GLY A 66 5.86 17.41 10.38
C GLY A 66 4.70 17.27 11.37
N THR A 67 3.62 18.00 11.12
CA THR A 67 2.46 18.08 12.01
C THR A 67 1.16 17.70 11.31
N ALA A 68 0.23 17.18 12.10
CA ALA A 68 -1.14 16.88 11.68
C ALA A 68 -2.12 17.57 12.65
N GLY A 69 -3.09 18.27 12.08
CA GLY A 69 -4.19 18.94 12.78
C GLY A 69 -5.34 19.18 11.80
N THR A 70 -5.92 20.38 11.79
CA THR A 70 -6.86 20.79 10.72
C THR A 70 -6.19 20.81 9.35
N GLU A 71 -4.89 21.08 9.33
CA GLU A 71 -4.01 20.96 8.17
C GLU A 71 -2.88 19.98 8.48
N LEU A 72 -2.33 19.40 7.42
CA LEU A 72 -1.10 18.62 7.44
C LEU A 72 0.02 19.48 6.85
N HIS A 73 1.07 19.68 7.65
CA HIS A 73 2.30 20.35 7.23
C HIS A 73 3.40 19.29 7.20
N LEU A 74 3.76 18.83 6.00
CA LEU A 74 4.68 17.71 5.80
C LEU A 74 5.97 18.22 5.13
N THR A 75 7.12 17.74 5.58
CA THR A 75 8.44 18.10 5.02
C THR A 75 9.17 16.85 4.61
N GLU A 76 9.72 16.87 3.39
CA GLU A 76 10.63 15.84 2.87
C GLU A 76 12.11 16.25 3.09
N PRO A 77 13.06 15.30 3.15
CA PRO A 77 14.48 15.61 3.39
C PRO A 77 15.12 16.57 2.38
N GLY A 78 14.58 16.65 1.16
CA GLY A 78 15.03 17.57 0.12
C GLY A 78 14.58 19.03 0.30
N GLY A 79 13.83 19.34 1.36
CA GLY A 79 13.31 20.68 1.64
C GLY A 79 11.98 21.00 0.96
N GLY A 80 11.39 20.04 0.25
CA GLY A 80 10.01 20.13 -0.24
C GLY A 80 9.01 20.12 0.93
N VAL A 81 7.97 20.94 0.82
CA VAL A 81 6.95 21.12 1.86
C VAL A 81 5.57 20.91 1.27
N PHE A 82 4.78 20.05 1.90
CA PHE A 82 3.35 19.93 1.66
C PHE A 82 2.57 20.75 2.69
N VAL A 83 1.59 21.50 2.22
CA VAL A 83 0.55 22.12 3.05
C VAL A 83 -0.78 21.62 2.53
N LEU A 84 -1.41 20.71 3.27
CA LEU A 84 -2.61 19.99 2.87
C LEU A 84 -3.75 20.18 3.87
N HIS A 85 -4.97 20.12 3.40
CA HIS A 85 -6.19 20.09 4.21
C HIS A 85 -7.06 18.92 3.79
N TYR A 86 -7.89 18.45 4.72
CA TYR A 86 -8.88 17.43 4.47
C TYR A 86 -9.98 17.94 3.53
N VAL A 87 -10.37 17.13 2.56
CA VAL A 87 -11.49 17.42 1.65
C VAL A 87 -12.59 16.37 1.77
N ASP A 88 -13.82 16.78 1.52
CA ASP A 88 -14.97 15.92 1.32
C ASP A 88 -15.93 16.57 0.30
N ASN A 89 -16.86 15.78 -0.24
CA ASN A 89 -17.84 16.23 -1.21
C ASN A 89 -19.03 16.96 -0.58
N ASN A 90 -19.35 16.78 0.71
CA ASN A 90 -20.62 17.29 1.29
C ASN A 90 -20.59 17.67 2.78
N SER A 91 -19.46 17.58 3.48
CA SER A 91 -19.37 17.84 4.93
C SER A 91 -18.76 19.20 5.26
N SER A 92 -19.28 19.88 6.28
CA SER A 92 -18.62 21.02 6.92
C SER A 92 -18.90 21.01 8.43
N PRO A 93 -17.88 20.96 9.32
CA PRO A 93 -16.45 20.93 9.00
C PRO A 93 -15.96 19.57 8.49
N VAL A 94 -14.94 19.57 7.64
CA VAL A 94 -14.21 18.35 7.23
C VAL A 94 -13.12 18.06 8.24
N THR A 95 -13.06 16.82 8.72
CA THR A 95 -12.08 16.29 9.68
C THR A 95 -11.39 15.06 9.11
N ALA A 96 -10.38 14.54 9.80
CA ALA A 96 -9.69 13.31 9.38
C ALA A 96 -10.66 12.12 9.23
N GLU A 97 -11.69 12.05 10.08
CA GLU A 97 -12.61 10.92 10.18
C GLU A 97 -13.66 10.88 9.07
N ASN A 98 -14.02 12.04 8.49
CA ASN A 98 -15.05 12.14 7.43
C ASN A 98 -14.48 12.53 6.06
N SER A 99 -13.16 12.65 5.95
CA SER A 99 -12.51 13.08 4.72
C SER A 99 -12.48 11.98 3.66
N THR A 100 -12.62 12.41 2.39
CA THR A 100 -12.40 11.54 1.22
C THR A 100 -11.03 11.73 0.59
N GLY A 101 -10.17 12.61 1.13
CA GLY A 101 -8.87 12.89 0.56
C GLY A 101 -8.16 14.11 1.14
N LEU A 102 -7.02 14.46 0.56
CA LEU A 102 -6.24 15.64 0.89
C LEU A 102 -6.08 16.53 -0.34
N ALA A 103 -6.15 17.84 -0.15
CA ALA A 103 -5.84 18.81 -1.18
C ALA A 103 -4.96 19.93 -0.63
N GLY A 104 -4.20 20.60 -1.50
CA GLY A 104 -3.36 21.71 -1.10
C GLY A 104 -2.21 21.93 -2.06
N THR A 105 -1.01 22.12 -1.54
CA THR A 105 0.17 22.40 -2.36
C THR A 105 1.39 21.64 -1.88
N TRP A 106 2.30 21.41 -2.82
CA TRP A 106 3.69 21.07 -2.56
C TRP A 106 4.56 22.23 -3.06
N SER A 107 5.55 22.63 -2.28
CA SER A 107 6.52 23.66 -2.65
C SER A 107 7.94 23.16 -2.47
N GLY A 108 8.79 23.32 -3.49
CA GLY A 108 10.18 22.88 -3.46
C GLY A 108 10.93 23.40 -4.68
N ASN A 109 12.24 23.67 -4.52
CA ASN A 109 13.12 24.17 -5.60
C ASN A 109 12.58 25.41 -6.34
N GLY A 110 11.90 26.32 -5.63
CA GLY A 110 11.32 27.54 -6.22
C GLY A 110 10.00 27.34 -6.98
N HIS A 111 9.43 26.14 -6.96
CA HIS A 111 8.14 25.84 -7.56
C HIS A 111 7.07 25.55 -6.50
N THR A 112 5.83 25.87 -6.82
CA THR A 112 4.64 25.45 -6.06
C THR A 112 3.69 24.76 -7.01
N LEU A 113 3.29 23.55 -6.66
CA LEU A 113 2.40 22.70 -7.47
C LEU A 113 1.16 22.33 -6.66
N PRO A 114 -0.03 22.27 -7.29
CA PRO A 114 -1.23 21.81 -6.62
C PRO A 114 -1.11 20.33 -6.27
N VAL A 115 -1.67 19.94 -5.13
CA VAL A 115 -1.74 18.55 -4.68
C VAL A 115 -3.20 18.16 -4.54
N LYS A 116 -3.55 17.01 -5.11
CA LYS A 116 -4.85 16.36 -4.90
C LYS A 116 -4.62 14.88 -4.68
N LEU A 117 -5.15 14.38 -3.58
CA LEU A 117 -5.00 13.01 -3.13
C LEU A 117 -6.35 12.47 -2.70
N ASP A 118 -6.72 11.29 -3.18
CA ASP A 118 -7.92 10.58 -2.78
C ASP A 118 -7.54 9.53 -1.73
N LEU A 119 -8.37 9.41 -0.68
CA LEU A 119 -8.24 8.37 0.34
C LEU A 119 -8.34 7.00 -0.33
N GLN A 120 -7.38 6.12 -0.07
CA GLN A 120 -7.35 4.76 -0.61
C GLN A 120 -7.76 3.73 0.43
N SER A 121 -7.09 3.76 1.58
CA SER A 121 -7.33 2.81 2.66
C SER A 121 -6.77 3.34 3.98
N GLY A 122 -7.07 2.63 5.06
CA GLY A 122 -6.46 2.83 6.36
C GLY A 122 -6.42 1.50 7.09
N GLY A 123 -5.62 1.45 8.14
CA GLY A 123 -5.45 0.25 8.94
C GLY A 123 -4.37 0.46 9.96
N SER A 124 -3.76 -0.64 10.41
CA SER A 124 -2.59 -0.57 11.25
C SER A 124 -1.60 -1.68 10.94
N TYR A 125 -0.31 -1.38 11.04
CA TYR A 125 0.75 -2.37 10.91
C TYR A 125 2.00 -1.96 11.69
N ILE A 126 2.91 -2.92 11.89
CA ILE A 126 4.24 -2.69 12.46
C ILE A 126 5.17 -2.29 11.32
N LEU A 127 5.95 -1.23 11.50
CA LEU A 127 6.81 -0.70 10.43
C LEU A 127 7.69 -1.79 9.79
N GLY A 128 7.70 -1.83 8.45
CA GLY A 128 8.41 -2.85 7.65
C GLY A 128 7.74 -4.22 7.63
N ARG A 129 6.53 -4.34 8.20
CA ARG A 129 5.72 -5.55 8.33
C ARG A 129 4.25 -5.30 7.95
N ARG A 130 3.98 -4.42 6.97
CA ARG A 130 2.64 -4.17 6.41
C ARG A 130 1.92 -5.46 6.02
N TYR A 131 2.65 -6.46 5.54
CA TYR A 131 2.10 -7.72 5.03
C TYR A 131 2.22 -8.91 5.99
N ALA A 132 2.38 -8.67 7.30
CA ALA A 132 2.60 -9.72 8.30
C ALA A 132 1.50 -10.80 8.34
N ASP A 133 0.25 -10.45 8.03
CA ASP A 133 -0.88 -11.39 7.98
C ASP A 133 -0.87 -12.30 6.74
N ILE A 134 0.01 -12.02 5.77
CA ILE A 134 0.12 -12.73 4.50
C ILE A 134 1.41 -13.55 4.46
N THR A 135 2.50 -12.96 4.94
CA THR A 135 3.86 -13.48 4.73
C THR A 135 4.80 -13.16 5.88
N ASN A 136 5.84 -13.99 6.02
CA ASN A 136 6.97 -13.70 6.89
C ASN A 136 8.06 -12.84 6.23
N LYS A 137 7.95 -12.53 4.93
CA LYS A 137 8.89 -11.66 4.19
C LYS A 137 8.84 -10.21 4.70
N SER A 138 9.92 -9.44 4.53
CA SER A 138 9.83 -7.98 4.67
C SER A 138 8.94 -7.38 3.58
N ASP A 139 8.43 -6.16 3.81
CA ASP A 139 7.55 -5.50 2.84
C ASP A 139 8.19 -5.38 1.45
N ALA A 140 9.47 -4.99 1.39
CA ALA A 140 10.20 -4.90 0.12
C ALA A 140 10.35 -6.26 -0.57
N GLN A 141 10.64 -7.34 0.18
CA GLN A 141 10.78 -8.68 -0.39
C GLN A 141 9.45 -9.23 -0.90
N PHE A 142 8.35 -8.90 -0.22
CA PHE A 142 7.01 -9.31 -0.64
C PHE A 142 6.54 -8.58 -1.89
N GLU A 143 6.79 -7.27 -1.97
CA GLU A 143 6.37 -6.46 -3.12
C GLU A 143 7.22 -6.66 -4.37
N GLU A 144 8.48 -7.07 -4.26
CA GLU A 144 9.36 -7.25 -5.42
C GLU A 144 8.76 -8.16 -6.52
N PRO A 145 8.25 -9.37 -6.24
CA PRO A 145 7.57 -10.18 -7.26
C PRO A 145 6.29 -9.51 -7.80
N ILE A 146 5.60 -8.71 -6.98
CA ILE A 146 4.39 -7.98 -7.39
C ILE A 146 4.75 -6.88 -8.40
N LYS A 147 5.84 -6.13 -8.15
CA LYS A 147 6.42 -5.17 -9.09
C LYS A 147 6.86 -5.86 -10.38
N GLY A 148 7.46 -7.04 -10.27
CA GLY A 148 7.81 -7.90 -11.41
C GLY A 148 6.59 -8.24 -12.28
N PHE A 149 5.51 -8.72 -11.67
CA PHE A 149 4.25 -8.99 -12.37
C PHE A 149 3.69 -7.73 -13.04
N TYR A 150 3.62 -6.62 -12.30
CA TYR A 150 3.11 -5.34 -12.79
C TYR A 150 3.83 -4.89 -14.08
N TYR A 151 5.16 -4.82 -14.04
CA TYR A 151 5.96 -4.35 -15.18
C TYR A 151 5.97 -5.33 -16.36
N ALA A 152 5.91 -6.64 -16.09
CA ALA A 152 5.77 -7.63 -17.16
C ALA A 152 4.40 -7.51 -17.85
N THR A 153 3.35 -7.29 -17.07
CA THR A 153 1.96 -7.22 -17.56
C THR A 153 1.73 -5.96 -18.38
N ILE A 154 2.12 -4.78 -17.87
CA ILE A 154 2.08 -3.51 -18.61
C ILE A 154 2.97 -3.55 -19.85
N GLY A 155 4.11 -4.24 -19.78
CA GLY A 155 5.01 -4.42 -20.92
C GLY A 155 4.53 -5.43 -21.97
N GLY A 156 3.38 -6.09 -21.77
CA GLY A 156 2.87 -7.10 -22.71
C GLY A 156 3.75 -8.36 -22.80
N ARG A 157 4.40 -8.74 -21.70
CA ARG A 157 5.33 -9.88 -21.63
C ARG A 157 4.72 -11.04 -20.84
N PRO A 158 3.87 -11.88 -21.47
CA PRO A 158 3.08 -12.88 -20.75
C PRO A 158 3.94 -14.00 -20.15
N ALA A 159 5.04 -14.38 -20.81
CA ALA A 159 5.97 -15.38 -20.28
C ALA A 159 6.69 -14.89 -19.01
N ASP A 160 7.06 -13.60 -18.97
CA ASP A 160 7.70 -12.99 -17.80
C ASP A 160 6.70 -12.86 -16.63
N ALA A 161 5.47 -12.41 -16.93
CA ALA A 161 4.43 -12.24 -15.91
C ALA A 161 4.03 -13.57 -15.25
N ALA A 162 3.98 -14.65 -16.04
CA ALA A 162 3.63 -15.99 -15.53
C ALA A 162 4.57 -16.51 -14.44
N ARG A 163 5.78 -15.95 -14.30
CA ARG A 163 6.76 -16.31 -13.25
C ARG A 163 6.33 -15.86 -11.85
N PHE A 164 5.39 -14.93 -11.77
CA PHE A 164 4.91 -14.32 -10.53
C PHE A 164 3.48 -14.77 -10.18
N VAL A 165 3.01 -15.86 -10.79
CA VAL A 165 1.66 -16.38 -10.64
C VAL A 165 1.69 -17.66 -9.82
N ALA A 166 0.89 -17.70 -8.77
CA ALA A 166 0.61 -18.90 -8.00
C ALA A 166 -0.50 -19.69 -8.70
N PHE A 167 -0.14 -20.80 -9.35
CA PHE A 167 -1.11 -21.65 -10.04
C PHE A 167 -1.75 -22.68 -9.09
N PRO A 168 -3.05 -22.99 -9.25
CA PRO A 168 -3.96 -22.49 -10.28
C PRO A 168 -4.43 -21.05 -9.99
N LEU A 169 -4.34 -20.19 -11.01
CA LEU A 169 -4.81 -18.80 -10.95
C LEU A 169 -6.32 -18.75 -11.14
N ARG A 170 -7.02 -18.04 -10.25
CA ARG A 170 -8.46 -17.78 -10.36
C ARG A 170 -8.72 -16.50 -11.12
N VAL A 171 -9.51 -16.56 -12.19
CA VAL A 171 -9.95 -15.38 -12.95
C VAL A 171 -11.47 -15.21 -12.79
N ASN A 172 -11.87 -14.13 -12.15
CA ASN A 172 -13.28 -13.78 -12.00
C ASN A 172 -13.72 -12.98 -13.23
N THR A 173 -14.67 -13.52 -13.99
CA THR A 173 -15.15 -12.96 -15.27
C THR A 173 -16.55 -12.36 -15.16
N GLY A 174 -17.04 -12.11 -13.94
CA GLY A 174 -18.44 -11.78 -13.67
C GLY A 174 -19.41 -12.96 -13.83
N SER A 175 -18.93 -14.12 -14.30
CA SER A 175 -19.71 -15.36 -14.36
C SER A 175 -19.79 -16.05 -12.98
N PRO A 176 -20.86 -16.85 -12.71
CA PRO A 176 -20.99 -17.58 -11.44
C PRO A 176 -19.87 -18.58 -11.16
N LYS A 177 -19.23 -19.09 -12.21
CA LYS A 177 -18.07 -19.98 -12.10
C LYS A 177 -16.82 -19.22 -12.57
N PRO A 178 -15.81 -19.03 -11.72
CA PRO A 178 -14.56 -18.42 -12.15
C PRO A 178 -13.83 -19.34 -13.12
N LEU A 179 -13.05 -18.72 -14.01
CA LEU A 179 -12.12 -19.43 -14.87
C LEU A 179 -10.87 -19.79 -14.03
N MET A 180 -10.47 -21.05 -14.06
CA MET A 180 -9.21 -21.49 -13.45
C MET A 180 -8.16 -21.65 -14.53
N ILE A 181 -6.99 -21.07 -14.33
CA ILE A 181 -5.83 -21.21 -15.19
C ILE A 181 -4.82 -22.07 -14.44
N HIS A 182 -4.46 -23.23 -14.99
CA HIS A 182 -3.70 -24.23 -14.23
C HIS A 182 -2.19 -24.10 -14.38
N ASN A 183 -1.69 -23.40 -15.39
CA ASN A 183 -0.27 -23.26 -15.65
C ASN A 183 0.04 -22.06 -16.56
N ALA A 184 1.35 -21.79 -16.70
CA ALA A 184 1.87 -20.68 -17.49
C ALA A 184 1.47 -20.77 -18.98
N SER A 185 1.42 -21.97 -19.57
CA SER A 185 1.05 -22.12 -20.98
C SER A 185 -0.41 -21.73 -21.21
N GLU A 186 -1.30 -22.16 -20.33
CA GLU A 186 -2.72 -21.79 -20.39
C GLU A 186 -2.90 -20.28 -20.19
N LEU A 187 -2.18 -19.68 -19.24
CA LEU A 187 -2.20 -18.23 -19.02
C LEU A 187 -1.79 -17.46 -20.27
N GLN A 188 -0.72 -17.89 -20.94
CA GLN A 188 -0.25 -17.24 -22.17
C GLN A 188 -1.26 -17.36 -23.31
N GLN A 189 -1.91 -18.51 -23.47
CA GLN A 189 -2.95 -18.71 -24.49
C GLN A 189 -4.17 -17.81 -24.25
N LYS A 190 -4.53 -17.58 -22.98
CA LYS A 190 -5.69 -16.77 -22.58
C LYS A 190 -5.34 -15.34 -22.21
N TRP A 191 -4.10 -14.92 -22.42
CA TRP A 191 -3.57 -13.64 -21.93
C TRP A 191 -4.44 -12.44 -22.31
N LYS A 192 -4.76 -12.31 -23.60
CA LYS A 192 -5.56 -11.18 -24.12
C LYS A 192 -7.00 -11.17 -23.63
N SER A 193 -7.56 -12.32 -23.26
CA SER A 193 -8.91 -12.39 -22.68
C SER A 193 -8.94 -12.06 -21.20
N ILE A 194 -7.85 -12.28 -20.47
CA ILE A 194 -7.76 -12.00 -19.03
C ILE A 194 -7.33 -10.55 -18.82
N PHE A 195 -6.29 -10.12 -19.53
CA PHE A 195 -5.69 -8.79 -19.44
C PHE A 195 -6.09 -7.96 -20.66
N SER A 196 -7.38 -7.60 -20.70
CA SER A 196 -7.94 -6.73 -21.75
C SER A 196 -7.30 -5.33 -21.73
N PRO A 197 -7.42 -4.53 -22.81
CA PRO A 197 -6.93 -3.15 -22.80
C PRO A 197 -7.52 -2.30 -21.65
N ALA A 198 -8.79 -2.53 -21.29
CA ALA A 198 -9.42 -1.86 -20.16
C ALA A 198 -8.78 -2.28 -18.83
N TRP A 199 -8.50 -3.58 -18.66
CA TRP A 199 -7.79 -4.10 -17.50
C TRP A 199 -6.38 -3.52 -17.38
N LEU A 200 -5.62 -3.48 -18.48
CA LEU A 200 -4.27 -2.90 -18.49
C LEU A 200 -4.28 -1.40 -18.18
N LYS A 201 -5.29 -0.65 -18.66
CA LYS A 201 -5.48 0.75 -18.30
C LYS A 201 -5.77 0.93 -16.80
N ALA A 202 -6.60 0.06 -16.22
CA ALA A 202 -6.85 0.07 -14.78
C ALA A 202 -5.59 -0.28 -13.97
N LEU A 203 -4.80 -1.27 -14.42
CA LEU A 203 -3.53 -1.61 -13.78
C LEU A 203 -2.55 -0.44 -13.86
N ALA A 204 -2.42 0.22 -15.01
CA ALA A 204 -1.54 1.36 -15.19
C ALA A 204 -1.91 2.56 -14.28
N ALA A 205 -3.20 2.68 -13.93
CA ALA A 205 -3.70 3.68 -12.99
C ALA A 205 -3.52 3.28 -11.51
N ALA A 206 -3.07 2.06 -11.22
CA ALA A 206 -2.79 1.56 -9.88
C ALA A 206 -1.29 1.56 -9.56
N SER A 207 -0.96 1.44 -8.27
CA SER A 207 0.41 1.31 -7.76
C SER A 207 0.65 -0.14 -7.29
N PRO A 208 1.81 -0.75 -7.60
CA PRO A 208 2.24 -2.04 -7.04
C PRO A 208 3.02 -1.88 -5.71
N HIS A 209 2.80 -0.79 -4.98
CA HIS A 209 3.52 -0.43 -3.75
C HIS A 209 2.53 0.13 -2.73
N ASP A 210 2.76 -0.14 -1.45
CA ASP A 210 1.82 0.17 -0.35
C ASP A 210 0.43 -0.38 -0.63
N LEU A 211 0.39 -1.70 -0.81
CA LEU A 211 -0.84 -2.39 -1.16
C LEU A 211 -1.73 -2.52 0.07
N SER A 212 -3.02 -2.34 -0.17
CA SER A 212 -4.03 -2.65 0.83
C SER A 212 -4.14 -4.16 1.00
N THR A 213 -4.39 -4.61 2.22
CA THR A 213 -4.54 -6.03 2.54
C THR A 213 -6.00 -6.36 2.86
N THR A 214 -6.44 -7.56 2.50
CA THR A 214 -7.76 -8.07 2.83
C THR A 214 -7.74 -9.59 2.76
N LYS A 215 -8.30 -10.26 3.78
CA LYS A 215 -8.48 -11.73 3.82
C LYS A 215 -7.21 -12.52 3.48
N GLY A 216 -6.06 -12.10 4.02
CA GLY A 216 -4.78 -12.78 3.79
C GLY A 216 -4.18 -12.55 2.40
N GLN A 217 -4.59 -11.50 1.69
CA GLN A 217 -4.04 -11.14 0.38
C GLN A 217 -3.76 -9.64 0.29
N ALA A 218 -2.76 -9.26 -0.49
CA ALA A 218 -2.49 -7.88 -0.88
C ALA A 218 -3.13 -7.60 -2.24
N MET A 219 -3.72 -6.42 -2.43
CA MET A 219 -4.45 -6.10 -3.66
C MET A 219 -3.90 -4.86 -4.38
N ILE A 220 -3.79 -4.97 -5.71
CA ILE A 220 -3.56 -3.82 -6.60
C ILE A 220 -4.90 -3.28 -7.10
N GLY A 221 -5.04 -1.96 -7.19
CA GLY A 221 -6.11 -1.29 -7.94
C GLY A 221 -7.51 -1.59 -7.41
N ALA A 222 -7.71 -1.47 -6.09
CA ALA A 222 -8.98 -1.74 -5.41
C ALA A 222 -9.57 -3.13 -5.75
N GLY A 223 -8.72 -4.16 -5.77
CA GLY A 223 -9.13 -5.54 -6.03
C GLY A 223 -9.08 -5.95 -7.49
N LEU A 224 -8.27 -5.29 -8.32
CA LEU A 224 -8.03 -5.72 -9.70
C LEU A 224 -7.27 -7.06 -9.75
N ALA A 225 -6.31 -7.24 -8.85
CA ALA A 225 -5.46 -8.41 -8.69
C ALA A 225 -5.12 -8.62 -7.21
N PHE A 226 -5.06 -9.89 -6.77
CA PHE A 226 -4.75 -10.27 -5.39
C PHE A 226 -3.55 -11.21 -5.34
N PHE A 227 -2.65 -10.92 -4.42
CA PHE A 227 -1.39 -11.63 -4.21
C PHE A 227 -1.37 -12.23 -2.81
N GLY A 228 -1.09 -13.52 -2.74
CA GLY A 228 -0.72 -14.21 -1.50
C GLY A 228 0.80 -14.32 -1.37
N ASP A 229 1.27 -15.16 -0.44
CA ASP A 229 2.70 -15.33 -0.16
C ASP A 229 3.50 -15.82 -1.39
N ASP A 230 2.87 -16.63 -2.25
CA ASP A 230 3.50 -17.29 -3.40
C ASP A 230 3.35 -16.52 -4.72
N GLY A 231 2.58 -15.43 -4.75
CA GLY A 231 2.38 -14.59 -5.94
C GLY A 231 0.91 -14.32 -6.25
N LEU A 232 0.62 -14.02 -7.52
CA LEU A 232 -0.73 -13.70 -7.99
C LEU A 232 -1.65 -14.93 -7.91
N GLU A 233 -2.73 -14.82 -7.17
CA GLU A 233 -3.71 -15.91 -6.96
C GLU A 233 -5.07 -15.62 -7.59
N VAL A 234 -5.44 -14.33 -7.70
CA VAL A 234 -6.74 -13.91 -8.23
C VAL A 234 -6.60 -12.70 -9.15
N VAL A 235 -7.27 -12.77 -10.30
CA VAL A 235 -7.52 -11.61 -11.17
C VAL A 235 -9.02 -11.38 -11.29
N ASN A 236 -9.45 -10.13 -11.11
CA ASN A 236 -10.78 -9.68 -11.49
C ASN A 236 -10.71 -9.13 -12.91
N ALA A 237 -11.24 -9.87 -13.88
CA ALA A 237 -11.28 -9.42 -15.26
C ALA A 237 -12.26 -8.25 -15.42
N ILE A 238 -11.90 -7.31 -16.28
CA ILE A 238 -12.80 -6.24 -16.70
C ILE A 238 -13.40 -6.68 -18.04
N PRO A 239 -14.74 -6.81 -18.14
CA PRO A 239 -15.43 -7.21 -19.37
C PRO A 239 -15.07 -6.35 -20.58
#